data_AF-A0A4S4KJR0-F1
#
_entry.id   AF-A0A4S4KJR0-F1
#
_cell.length_a   1.000
_cell.length_b   1.000
_cell.length_c   1.000
_cell.angle_alpha   90.00
_cell.angle_beta   90.00
_cell.angle_gamma   90.00
#
_symmetry.space_group_name_H-M   'P 1'
#
loop_
_entity.id
_entity.type
_entity.pdbx_description
1 polymer ?
#
loop_
_entity_poly.entity_id
_entity_poly.type
_entity_poly.pdbx_seq_one_letter_code
_entity_poly.pdbx_strand_id
1 'polypeptide(L)'
;MAVVVPGFEEHEWAEDELQVLTDRGLTTIATHLDRFGRVRVAVDQNEQRWALKAVDYGSSELGHIQRLLDDPSPLNHTIPASLVPCKNAVIILMPRLHEVCEMKWQSLHEILECIGQMIEGALYMQDEMLSHFVRIFLFIISPAS
;
A
#
# COMPACT_ATOMS: atom_id res chain seq x y z
N MET A 1 19.43 18.13 -25.57
CA MET A 1 19.86 16.76 -25.20
C MET A 1 18.85 16.21 -24.22
N ALA A 2 18.00 15.29 -24.67
CA ALA A 2 17.11 14.56 -23.77
C ALA A 2 17.96 13.59 -22.95
N VAL A 3 17.87 13.69 -21.62
CA VAL A 3 18.45 12.71 -20.71
C VAL A 3 17.58 11.46 -20.83
N VAL A 4 18.07 10.46 -21.58
CA VAL A 4 17.50 9.11 -21.54
C VAL A 4 17.92 8.53 -20.19
N VAL A 5 16.99 8.55 -19.24
CA VAL A 5 17.14 7.82 -17.98
C VAL A 5 17.10 6.34 -18.34
N PRO A 6 18.09 5.52 -17.94
CA PRO A 6 18.12 4.09 -18.27
C PRO A 6 16.83 3.41 -17.83
N GLY A 7 16.34 2.51 -18.70
CA GLY A 7 14.99 1.97 -18.72
C GLY A 7 14.46 1.53 -17.36
N PHE A 8 13.32 2.08 -16.98
CA PHE A 8 12.43 1.44 -16.02
C PHE A 8 11.54 0.51 -16.85
N GLU A 9 11.83 -0.79 -16.80
CA GLU A 9 10.94 -1.80 -17.37
C GLU A 9 9.65 -1.84 -16.54
N GLU A 10 8.50 -1.86 -17.21
CA GLU A 10 7.22 -2.11 -16.54
C GLU A 10 7.28 -3.49 -15.89
N HIS A 11 6.83 -3.60 -14.63
CA HIS A 11 6.78 -4.89 -13.95
C HIS A 11 5.74 -5.79 -14.59
N GLU A 12 6.22 -6.83 -15.28
CA GLU A 12 5.40 -7.93 -15.73
C GLU A 12 5.13 -8.87 -14.57
N TRP A 13 3.86 -8.95 -14.14
CA TRP A 13 3.47 -9.82 -13.04
C TRP A 13 3.68 -11.27 -13.41
N ALA A 14 4.46 -11.98 -12.61
CA ALA A 14 4.82 -13.37 -12.85
C ALA A 14 3.63 -14.30 -12.58
N GLU A 15 3.65 -15.49 -13.20
CA GLU A 15 2.57 -16.48 -13.04
C GLU A 15 2.38 -16.90 -11.57
N ASP A 16 3.46 -17.04 -10.81
CA ASP A 16 3.38 -17.37 -9.39
C ASP A 16 2.77 -16.24 -8.55
N GLU A 17 3.06 -14.98 -8.88
CA GLU A 17 2.43 -13.82 -8.22
C GLU A 17 0.91 -13.85 -8.42
N LEU A 18 0.45 -14.13 -9.64
CA LEU A 18 -0.98 -14.21 -9.97
C LEU A 18 -1.66 -15.45 -9.36
N GLN A 19 -0.98 -16.60 -9.36
CA GLN A 19 -1.50 -17.84 -8.79
C GLN A 19 -1.71 -17.71 -7.29
N VAL A 20 -0.73 -17.14 -6.57
CA VAL A 20 -0.76 -16.95 -5.12
C VAL A 20 -1.90 -16.02 -4.68
N LEU A 21 -2.28 -15.06 -5.53
CA LEU A 21 -3.47 -14.22 -5.32
C LEU A 21 -4.77 -14.99 -5.61
N THR A 22 -4.79 -15.75 -6.70
CA THR A 22 -5.95 -16.58 -7.08
C THR A 22 -6.27 -17.62 -6.00
N ASP A 23 -5.25 -18.26 -5.43
CA ASP A 23 -5.38 -19.23 -4.34
C ASP A 23 -5.98 -18.61 -3.06
N ARG A 24 -5.88 -17.28 -2.91
CA ARG A 24 -6.50 -16.49 -1.84
C ARG A 24 -7.91 -16.00 -2.18
N GLY A 25 -8.45 -16.41 -3.33
CA GLY A 25 -9.76 -15.95 -3.81
C GLY A 25 -9.74 -14.52 -4.35
N LEU A 26 -8.57 -13.98 -4.70
CA LEU A 26 -8.42 -12.64 -5.27
C LEU A 26 -8.33 -12.71 -6.79
N THR A 27 -9.18 -11.94 -7.45
CA THR A 27 -9.13 -11.77 -8.92
C THR A 27 -8.53 -10.40 -9.23
N THR A 28 -7.38 -10.38 -9.91
CA THR A 28 -6.74 -9.12 -10.30
C THR A 28 -7.51 -8.42 -11.41
N ILE A 29 -7.76 -7.13 -11.24
CA ILE A 29 -8.28 -6.26 -12.28
C ILE A 29 -7.07 -5.65 -12.99
N ALA A 30 -7.04 -5.71 -14.33
CA ALA A 30 -5.96 -5.18 -15.16
C ALA A 30 -5.97 -3.64 -15.21
N THR A 31 -5.75 -3.02 -14.06
CA THR A 31 -5.56 -1.57 -13.90
C THR A 31 -4.19 -1.37 -13.26
N HIS A 32 -3.24 -0.86 -14.03
CA HIS A 32 -1.97 -0.36 -13.52
C HIS A 32 -2.23 0.98 -12.82
N LEU A 33 -1.97 1.05 -11.52
CA LEU A 33 -2.17 2.28 -10.73
C LEU A 33 -0.90 3.12 -10.59
N ASP A 34 0.24 2.58 -11.00
CA ASP A 34 1.51 3.27 -10.97
C ASP A 34 2.24 3.18 -12.31
N ARG A 35 3.15 4.13 -12.53
CA ARG A 35 3.96 4.24 -13.76
C ARG A 35 4.93 3.07 -13.99
N PHE A 36 5.08 2.19 -13.00
CA PHE A 36 6.00 1.06 -13.05
C PHE A 36 5.27 -0.29 -13.15
N GLY A 37 3.94 -0.29 -13.20
CA GLY A 37 3.13 -1.51 -13.31
C GLY A 37 3.18 -2.44 -12.08
N ARG A 38 3.82 -2.01 -10.99
CA ARG A 38 3.98 -2.79 -9.76
C ARG A 38 2.75 -2.75 -8.86
N VAL A 39 1.82 -1.82 -9.11
CA VAL A 39 0.57 -1.70 -8.34
C VAL A 39 -0.64 -2.13 -9.15
N ARG A 40 -1.43 -3.05 -8.59
CA ARG A 40 -2.69 -3.54 -9.16
C ARG A 40 -3.82 -3.47 -8.14
N VAL A 41 -5.05 -3.55 -8.64
CA VAL A 41 -6.25 -3.77 -7.82
C VAL A 41 -6.67 -5.23 -7.97
N ALA A 42 -7.09 -5.85 -6.88
CA ALA A 42 -7.84 -7.10 -6.94
C ALA A 42 -9.19 -6.94 -6.26
N VAL A 43 -10.10 -7.86 -6.58
CA VAL A 43 -11.38 -8.02 -5.89
C VAL A 43 -11.47 -9.43 -5.32
N ASP A 44 -12.03 -9.55 -4.13
CA ASP A 44 -12.38 -10.85 -3.57
C ASP A 44 -13.81 -11.27 -3.95
N GLN A 45 -14.21 -12.45 -3.49
CA GLN A 45 -15.55 -13.02 -3.67
C GLN A 45 -16.70 -12.18 -3.08
N ASN A 46 -16.41 -11.21 -2.21
CA ASN A 46 -17.38 -10.30 -1.61
C ASN A 46 -17.39 -8.92 -2.29
N GLU A 47 -16.75 -8.79 -3.46
CA GLU A 47 -16.56 -7.54 -4.19
C GLU A 47 -15.72 -6.49 -3.45
N GLN A 48 -15.06 -6.85 -2.34
CA GLN A 48 -14.17 -5.95 -1.64
C GLN A 48 -12.89 -5.77 -2.46
N ARG A 49 -12.46 -4.51 -2.58
CA ARG A 49 -11.28 -4.14 -3.36
C ARG A 49 -10.03 -4.17 -2.47
N TRP A 50 -8.96 -4.67 -3.06
CA TRP A 50 -7.65 -4.80 -2.47
C TRP A 50 -6.63 -4.08 -3.35
N ALA A 51 -5.69 -3.38 -2.74
CA ALA A 51 -4.53 -2.85 -3.43
C ALA A 51 -3.36 -3.84 -3.25
N LEU A 52 -2.66 -4.09 -4.35
CA LEU A 52 -1.57 -5.04 -4.45
C LEU A 52 -0.33 -4.30 -4.92
N LYS A 53 0.81 -4.55 -4.29
CA LYS A 53 2.08 -4.03 -4.78
C LYS A 53 3.16 -5.10 -4.76
N ALA A 54 3.79 -5.37 -5.91
CA ALA A 54 4.92 -6.27 -6.01
C ALA A 54 6.23 -5.55 -5.67
N VAL A 55 6.97 -6.06 -4.68
CA VAL A 55 8.25 -5.50 -4.22
C VAL A 55 9.32 -6.56 -4.14
N ASP A 56 10.56 -6.19 -4.43
CA ASP A 56 11.67 -7.15 -4.46
C ASP A 56 12.13 -7.46 -3.02
N TYR A 57 12.59 -8.70 -2.77
CA TYR A 57 13.02 -9.17 -1.43
C TYR A 57 14.12 -8.34 -0.75
N GLY A 58 14.93 -7.63 -1.54
CA GLY A 58 16.01 -6.76 -1.03
C GLY A 58 15.65 -5.27 -1.02
N SER A 59 14.41 -4.91 -1.36
CA SER A 59 14.00 -3.52 -1.40
C SER A 59 13.96 -2.92 0.01
N SER A 60 14.42 -1.67 0.15
CA SER A 60 14.26 -0.92 1.40
C SER A 60 12.79 -0.76 1.77
N GLU A 61 11.91 -0.72 0.77
CA GLU A 61 10.47 -0.67 0.95
C GLU A 61 9.91 -1.87 1.71
N LEU A 62 10.29 -3.10 1.34
CA LEU A 62 9.88 -4.29 2.09
C LEU A 62 10.36 -4.25 3.54
N GLY A 63 11.61 -3.84 3.77
CA GLY A 63 12.18 -3.72 5.12
C GLY A 63 11.43 -2.72 6.00
N HIS A 64 11.01 -1.59 5.43
CA HIS A 64 10.22 -0.59 6.17
C HIS A 64 8.83 -1.10 6.50
N ILE A 65 8.13 -1.73 5.56
CA ILE A 65 6.78 -2.26 5.80
C ILE A 65 6.83 -3.36 6.86
N GLN A 66 7.82 -4.26 6.80
CA GLN A 66 8.00 -5.28 7.82
C GLN A 66 8.18 -4.65 9.21
N ARG A 67 9.05 -3.63 9.32
CA ARG A 67 9.25 -2.89 10.58
C ARG A 67 7.96 -2.26 11.10
N LEU A 68 7.17 -1.64 10.21
CA LEU A 68 5.88 -1.04 10.56
C LEU A 68 4.85 -2.09 10.98
N LEU A 69 4.81 -3.26 10.35
CA LEU A 69 3.89 -4.33 10.75
C LEU A 69 4.28 -4.99 12.07
N ASP A 70 5.58 -4.98 12.41
CA ASP A 70 6.11 -5.57 13.64
C ASP A 70 6.05 -4.61 14.85
N ASP A 71 5.76 -3.32 14.66
CA ASP A 71 5.66 -2.34 15.74
C ASP A 71 4.19 -2.07 16.14
N PRO A 72 3.73 -2.54 17.32
CA PRO A 72 2.37 -2.31 17.81
C PRO A 72 2.14 -0.92 18.42
N SER A 73 2.98 0.07 18.11
CA SER A 73 2.84 1.45 18.60
C SER A 73 1.47 2.05 18.27
N PRO A 74 0.79 2.72 19.22
CA PRO A 74 -0.48 3.41 18.94
C PRO A 74 -0.32 4.64 18.03
N LEU A 75 0.92 5.11 17.82
CA LEU A 75 1.26 6.18 16.88
C LEU A 75 1.54 5.64 15.47
N ASN A 76 1.65 4.32 15.33
CA ASN A 76 1.84 3.66 14.06
C ASN A 76 0.48 3.48 13.37
N HIS A 77 0.07 4.50 12.64
CA HIS A 77 -1.16 4.52 11.85
C HIS A 77 -1.01 3.85 10.46
N THR A 78 -0.07 2.90 10.33
CA THR A 78 0.15 2.18 9.07
C THR A 78 -1.06 1.33 8.70
N ILE A 79 -1.42 1.34 7.42
CA ILE A 79 -2.49 0.51 6.88
C ILE A 79 -2.17 -0.96 7.16
N PRO A 80 -3.10 -1.74 7.73
CA PRO A 80 -2.92 -3.18 7.86
C PRO A 80 -2.59 -3.81 6.51
N ALA A 81 -1.44 -4.48 6.44
CA ALA A 81 -0.98 -5.14 5.24
C ALA A 81 -0.53 -6.57 5.56
N SER A 82 -0.71 -7.45 4.58
CA SER A 82 -0.16 -8.80 4.59
C SER A 82 0.97 -8.88 3.59
N LEU A 83 2.11 -9.43 4.01
CA LEU A 83 3.23 -9.73 3.14
C LEU A 83 3.07 -11.14 2.61
N VAL A 84 2.99 -11.27 1.29
CA VAL A 84 2.73 -12.52 0.60
C VAL A 84 3.98 -12.90 -0.20
N PRO A 85 4.78 -13.87 0.29
CA PRO A 85 5.99 -14.30 -0.41
C PRO A 85 5.66 -14.98 -1.74
N CYS A 86 6.34 -14.56 -2.81
CA CYS A 86 6.36 -15.20 -4.13
C CYS A 86 7.79 -15.66 -4.45
N LYS A 87 8.04 -16.22 -5.62
CA LYS A 87 9.35 -16.80 -5.98
C LYS A 87 10.46 -15.74 -6.03
N ASN A 88 10.19 -14.60 -6.65
CA ASN A 88 11.18 -13.53 -6.89
C ASN A 88 10.82 -12.19 -6.24
N ALA A 89 9.61 -12.07 -5.70
CA ALA A 89 9.09 -10.85 -5.09
C ALA A 89 8.24 -11.18 -3.86
N VAL A 90 7.85 -10.13 -3.12
CA VAL A 90 6.82 -10.16 -2.10
C VAL A 90 5.69 -9.26 -2.57
N ILE A 91 4.47 -9.77 -2.51
CA ILE A 91 3.28 -8.93 -2.73
C ILE A 91 2.87 -8.34 -1.39
N ILE A 92 2.81 -7.01 -1.32
CA ILE A 92 2.15 -6.30 -0.24
C ILE A 92 0.67 -6.26 -0.59
N LEU A 93 -0.14 -6.96 0.18
CA LEU A 93 -1.59 -7.01 0.07
C LEU A 93 -2.19 -6.09 1.14
N MET A 94 -2.90 -5.06 0.72
CA MET A 94 -3.55 -4.10 1.62
C MET A 94 -5.01 -3.87 1.21
N PRO A 95 -5.92 -3.61 2.16
CA PRO A 95 -7.28 -3.16 1.83
C PRO A 95 -7.22 -1.92 0.93
N ARG A 96 -8.03 -1.86 -0.13
CA ARG A 96 -8.13 -0.64 -0.93
C ARG A 96 -8.91 0.39 -0.14
N LEU A 97 -8.31 1.55 0.03
CA LEU A 97 -8.91 2.63 0.80
C LEU A 97 -9.67 3.56 -0.12
N HIS A 98 -10.73 4.16 0.41
CA HIS A 98 -11.37 5.27 -0.26
C HIS A 98 -10.43 6.46 -0.28
N GLU A 99 -10.45 7.22 -1.36
CA GLU A 99 -9.74 8.49 -1.39
C GLU A 99 -10.32 9.39 -0.30
N VAL A 100 -9.46 10.10 0.44
CA VAL A 100 -9.89 11.02 1.51
C VAL A 100 -10.91 12.06 0.97
N CYS A 101 -10.78 12.43 -0.30
CA CYS A 101 -11.69 13.33 -1.01
C CYS A 101 -13.08 12.73 -1.29
N GLU A 102 -13.21 11.41 -1.30
CA GLU A 102 -14.47 10.69 -1.52
C GLU A 102 -15.18 10.34 -0.20
N MET A 103 -14.55 10.60 0.95
CA MET A 103 -15.15 10.35 2.26
C MET A 103 -16.33 11.31 2.52
N LYS A 104 -17.45 10.73 2.95
CA LYS A 104 -18.64 11.47 3.37
C LYS A 104 -18.52 11.81 4.87
N TRP A 105 -17.76 12.85 5.17
CA TRP A 105 -17.61 13.37 6.52
C TRP A 105 -18.97 13.78 7.09
N GLN A 106 -19.30 13.26 8.26
CA GLN A 106 -20.53 13.58 8.98
C GLN A 106 -20.32 14.77 9.95
N SER A 107 -19.08 15.02 10.38
CA SER A 107 -18.77 16.12 11.30
C SER A 107 -17.37 16.71 11.11
N LEU A 108 -17.17 17.93 11.64
CA LEU A 108 -15.85 18.54 11.75
C LEU A 108 -14.91 17.74 12.66
N HIS A 109 -15.46 17.05 13.67
CA HIS A 109 -14.67 16.25 14.59
C HIS A 109 -13.96 15.11 13.87
N GLU A 110 -14.66 14.38 12.99
CA GLU A 110 -14.08 13.29 12.18
C GLU A 110 -12.95 13.80 11.27
N ILE A 111 -13.11 15.00 10.69
CA ILE A 111 -12.07 15.62 9.87
C ILE A 111 -10.83 15.92 10.72
N LEU A 112 -11.01 16.49 11.92
CA LEU A 112 -9.92 16.82 12.82
C LEU A 112 -9.21 15.58 13.37
N GLU A 113 -9.96 14.51 13.67
CA GLU A 113 -9.40 13.22 14.07
C GLU A 113 -8.57 12.59 12.96
N CYS A 114 -9.09 12.58 11.72
CA CYS A 114 -8.35 12.11 10.55
C CYS A 114 -7.03 12.88 10.39
N ILE A 115 -7.09 14.22 10.39
CA ILE A 115 -5.91 15.10 10.32
C ILE A 115 -4.92 14.80 11.45
N GLY A 116 -5.41 14.61 12.69
CA GLY A 116 -4.60 14.24 13.84
C GLY A 116 -3.83 12.94 13.61
N GLN A 117 -4.51 11.89 13.15
CA GLN A 117 -3.88 10.60 12.79
C GLN A 117 -2.83 10.77 11.68
N MET A 118 -3.07 11.66 10.70
CA MET A 118 -2.07 11.94 9.65
C MET A 118 -0.80 12.55 10.22
N ILE A 119 -0.95 13.52 11.12
CA ILE A 119 0.19 14.20 11.72
C ILE A 119 0.95 13.22 12.63
N GLU A 120 0.26 12.47 13.48
CA GLU A 120 0.87 11.46 14.35
C GLU A 120 1.64 10.41 13.55
N GLY A 121 1.04 9.85 12.50
CA GLY A 121 1.70 8.85 11.66
C GLY A 121 2.91 9.43 10.92
N ALA A 122 2.83 10.67 10.44
CA ALA A 122 3.95 11.35 9.81
C ALA A 122 5.12 11.60 10.77
N LEU A 123 4.82 12.04 12.01
CA LEU A 123 5.83 12.24 13.04
C LEU A 123 6.49 10.92 13.44
N TYR A 124 5.70 9.87 13.65
CA TYR A 124 6.21 8.54 13.95
C TYR A 124 7.14 8.02 12.83
N MET A 125 6.73 8.13 11.56
CA MET A 125 7.59 7.74 10.42
C MET A 125 8.87 8.58 10.34
N GLN A 126 8.82 9.86 10.70
CA GLN A 126 10.00 10.72 10.75
C GLN A 126 10.98 10.25 11.83
N ASP A 127 10.49 9.96 13.03
CA ASP A 127 11.29 9.50 14.17
C ASP A 127 11.96 8.15 13.88
N GLU A 128 11.26 7.26 13.16
CA GLU A 128 11.78 5.96 12.72
C GLU A 128 12.75 6.05 11.52
N MET A 129 13.13 7.27 11.10
CA MET A 129 13.97 7.55 9.93
C MET A 129 13.41 7.01 8.61
N LEU A 130 12.08 6.84 8.53
CA LEU A 130 11.34 6.45 7.32
C LEU A 130 10.96 7.68 6.47
N SER A 131 11.66 8.81 6.61
CA SER A 131 11.26 10.10 6.05
C SER A 131 11.20 10.15 4.52
N HIS A 132 11.94 9.27 3.81
CA HIS A 132 11.82 9.11 2.35
C HIS A 132 10.52 8.40 1.91
N PHE A 133 9.77 7.83 2.85
CA PHE A 133 8.62 6.95 2.63
C PHE A 133 7.26 7.65 2.61
N VAL A 134 7.23 8.97 2.82
CA VAL A 134 6.05 9.85 2.73
C VAL A 134 5.35 9.74 1.35
N ARG A 135 6.01 9.18 0.33
CA ARG A 135 5.43 8.94 -1.00
C ARG A 135 4.65 7.62 -1.15
N ILE A 136 4.82 6.66 -0.24
CA ILE A 136 4.18 5.33 -0.34
C ILE A 136 2.93 5.24 0.57
N PHE A 137 2.80 6.12 1.56
CA PHE A 137 1.67 6.10 2.50
C PHE A 137 1.00 7.47 2.58
N LEU A 138 -0.05 7.63 1.79
CA LEU A 138 -1.00 8.72 1.91
C LEU A 138 -2.41 8.18 1.67
N PHE A 139 -2.79 7.16 2.43
CA PHE A 139 -4.20 6.81 2.62
C PHE A 139 -4.40 6.40 4.07
N ILE A 140 -4.87 7.36 4.84
CA ILE A 140 -5.30 7.19 6.22
C ILE A 140 -6.75 6.75 6.16
N ILE A 141 -7.06 5.67 6.86
CA ILE A 141 -8.38 5.05 6.84
C ILE A 141 -9.14 5.56 8.05
N SER A 142 -10.27 6.23 7.82
CA SER A 142 -11.43 5.92 8.65
C SER A 142 -12.05 4.65 8.10
N PRO A 143 -12.30 3.60 8.90
CA PRO A 143 -13.09 2.47 8.46
C PRO A 143 -14.45 3.02 8.00
N ALA A 144 -14.95 2.49 6.87
CA ALA A 144 -16.33 2.74 6.48
C ALA A 144 -17.23 2.15 7.57
N SER A 145 -17.78 3.02 8.42
CA SER A 145 -18.92 2.72 9.28
C SER A 145 -20.19 2.64 8.43
#